data_AF-A0A0C3PF09-F1
#
_entry.id   AF-A0A0C3PF09-F1
#
_cell.length_a   1.000
_cell.length_b   1.000
_cell.length_c   1.000
_cell.angle_alpha   90.00
_cell.angle_beta   90.00
_cell.angle_gamma   90.00
#
_symmetry.space_group_name_H-M   'P 1'
#
loop_
_entity.id
_entity.type
_entity.pdbx_description
1 polymer ?
#
loop_
_entity_poly.entity_id
_entity_poly.type
_entity_poly.pdbx_seq_one_letter_code
_entity_poly.pdbx_strand_id
1 'polypeptide(L)'
;MKSGTTRRKPRPKRTPYDRKPGGKSSEDTPVTSAKQQNTGTRENLTLHDWMTVFAYIDEHPSVSQEDVVQHFAALHTGALVFTQPTLSRKLKARTNLEQRIDDHPSALSSKRPRIVTRPDVEKALIIWVRAMGDKGEYVTGTMLREKRKSFEDLLGVPEEERLSSDGWVASFTRTYHLRGRRRHGKATSADLAAAEAEQEPTAKILAKFDPKHHSDFGETSLFA
;
A
#
# COMPACT_ATOMS: atom_id res chain seq x y z
N MET A 1 -12.65 -24.57 -14.29
CA MET A 1 -12.04 -23.52 -13.43
C MET A 1 -10.76 -23.04 -14.10
N LYS A 2 -10.73 -21.82 -14.65
CA LYS A 2 -9.51 -21.17 -15.13
C LYS A 2 -9.22 -20.01 -14.19
N SER A 3 -8.52 -20.24 -13.08
CA SER A 3 -7.93 -19.17 -12.28
C SER A 3 -6.71 -18.62 -13.03
N GLY A 4 -6.94 -18.00 -14.18
CA GLY A 4 -5.88 -17.29 -14.89
C GLY A 4 -5.50 -16.08 -14.05
N THR A 5 -4.33 -16.13 -13.40
CA THR A 5 -3.78 -14.95 -12.74
C THR A 5 -3.69 -13.84 -13.78
N THR A 6 -4.51 -12.79 -13.63
CA THR A 6 -4.53 -11.67 -14.57
C THR A 6 -3.15 -11.07 -14.58
N ARG A 7 -2.48 -11.13 -15.73
CA ARG A 7 -1.09 -10.72 -15.89
C ARG A 7 -1.04 -9.42 -16.68
N ARG A 8 -0.24 -8.46 -16.23
CA ARG A 8 -0.08 -7.21 -16.99
C ARG A 8 0.75 -7.49 -18.24
N LYS A 9 0.27 -7.04 -19.40
CA LYS A 9 1.05 -7.10 -20.65
C LYS A 9 2.35 -6.29 -20.51
N PRO A 10 3.48 -6.74 -21.10
CA PRO A 10 4.71 -5.98 -21.18
C PRO A 10 4.46 -4.58 -21.74
N ARG A 11 5.16 -3.57 -21.19
CA ARG A 11 5.04 -2.20 -21.66
C ARG A 11 6.14 -1.93 -22.69
N PRO A 12 5.81 -1.52 -23.93
CA PRO A 12 6.83 -1.14 -24.90
C PRO A 12 7.62 0.07 -24.40
N LYS A 13 8.89 0.16 -24.80
CA LYS A 13 9.75 1.33 -24.51
C LYS A 13 9.07 2.57 -25.10
N ARG A 14 9.01 3.64 -24.29
CA ARG A 14 8.37 4.90 -24.73
C ARG A 14 9.23 5.53 -25.83
N THR A 15 8.62 5.82 -26.98
CA THR A 15 9.16 6.79 -27.92
C THR A 15 9.08 8.19 -27.32
N PRO A 16 9.96 9.14 -27.72
CA PRO A 16 9.83 10.54 -27.35
C PRO A 16 8.41 11.04 -27.68
N TYR A 17 7.79 11.77 -26.73
CA TYR A 17 6.44 12.29 -26.90
C TYR A 17 6.47 13.56 -27.77
N ASP A 18 5.85 13.51 -28.94
CA ASP A 18 5.49 14.72 -29.67
C ASP A 18 4.27 15.37 -29.00
N ARG A 19 4.48 16.51 -28.36
CA ARG A 19 3.39 17.30 -27.78
C ARG A 19 2.58 17.91 -28.92
N LYS A 20 1.35 17.42 -29.13
CA LYS A 20 0.40 18.09 -30.00
C LYS A 20 0.05 19.47 -29.40
N PRO A 21 -0.03 20.55 -30.20
CA PRO A 21 -0.53 21.83 -29.73
C PRO A 21 -1.96 21.66 -29.20
N GLY A 22 -2.24 22.30 -28.06
CA GLY A 22 -3.56 22.25 -27.41
C GLY A 22 -4.65 22.74 -28.36
N GLY A 23 -5.78 22.02 -28.40
CA GLY A 23 -6.93 22.39 -29.24
C GLY A 23 -7.48 23.76 -28.82
N LYS A 24 -7.77 24.62 -29.81
CA LYS A 24 -8.48 25.89 -29.61
C LYS A 24 -9.91 25.59 -29.14
N SER A 25 -10.39 26.28 -28.12
CA SER A 25 -11.79 26.24 -27.68
C SER A 25 -12.70 26.79 -28.77
N SER A 26 -13.82 26.11 -29.05
CA SER A 26 -14.86 26.60 -29.96
C SER A 26 -15.63 27.76 -29.32
N GLU A 27 -15.69 28.89 -30.01
CA GLU A 27 -16.20 30.18 -29.51
C GLU A 27 -17.73 30.32 -29.59
N ASP A 28 -18.42 29.42 -30.30
CA ASP A 28 -19.85 29.56 -30.67
C ASP A 28 -20.85 28.75 -29.81
N THR A 29 -20.56 28.50 -28.53
CA THR A 29 -21.53 27.85 -27.62
C THR A 29 -22.48 28.86 -26.96
N PRO A 30 -23.81 28.63 -26.94
CA PRO A 30 -24.75 29.52 -26.29
C PRO A 30 -24.53 29.55 -24.76
N VAL A 31 -24.60 30.75 -24.19
CA VAL A 31 -24.43 30.99 -22.75
C VAL A 31 -25.58 30.33 -21.97
N THR A 32 -25.24 29.47 -21.00
CA THR A 32 -26.21 28.74 -20.17
C THR A 32 -26.13 29.23 -18.73
N SER A 33 -27.26 29.51 -18.10
CA SER A 33 -27.35 29.93 -16.68
C SER A 33 -27.31 28.76 -15.69
N ALA A 34 -27.16 27.52 -16.17
CA ALA A 34 -27.11 26.35 -15.32
C ALA A 34 -25.85 26.39 -14.44
N LYS A 35 -26.05 26.46 -13.13
CA LYS A 35 -24.97 26.31 -12.16
C LYS A 35 -24.50 24.85 -12.22
N GLN A 36 -23.28 24.64 -12.67
CA GLN A 36 -22.64 23.34 -12.51
C GLN A 36 -22.59 23.04 -11.02
N GLN A 37 -23.27 21.98 -10.58
CA GLN A 37 -23.07 21.48 -9.23
C GLN A 37 -21.58 21.17 -9.09
N ASN A 38 -20.98 21.59 -7.97
CA ASN A 38 -19.63 21.22 -7.60
C ASN A 38 -19.54 19.69 -7.60
N THR A 39 -19.14 19.10 -8.73
CA THR A 39 -18.86 17.68 -8.80
C THR A 39 -17.53 17.51 -8.11
N GLY A 40 -17.55 17.36 -6.78
CA GLY A 40 -16.39 16.88 -6.05
C GLY A 40 -15.81 15.70 -6.82
N THR A 41 -14.49 15.71 -7.05
CA THR A 41 -13.82 14.72 -7.87
C THR A 41 -14.24 13.33 -7.41
N ARG A 42 -14.91 12.56 -8.27
CA ARG A 42 -15.38 11.21 -7.91
C ARG A 42 -14.20 10.37 -7.46
N GLU A 43 -14.14 10.08 -6.16
CA GLU A 43 -13.12 9.22 -5.61
C GLU A 43 -13.54 7.76 -5.74
N ASN A 44 -12.60 6.92 -6.17
CA ASN A 44 -12.83 5.47 -6.13
C ASN A 44 -12.76 5.01 -4.67
N LEU A 45 -13.79 4.26 -4.23
CA LEU A 45 -13.79 3.58 -2.95
C LEU A 45 -12.67 2.54 -2.87
N THR A 46 -12.13 2.35 -1.67
CA THR A 46 -11.15 1.29 -1.35
C THR A 46 -11.82 -0.08 -1.29
N LEU A 47 -11.02 -1.15 -1.29
CA LEU A 47 -11.57 -2.49 -1.10
C LEU A 47 -12.22 -2.63 0.28
N HIS A 48 -11.64 -2.02 1.32
CA HIS A 48 -12.21 -1.96 2.66
C HIS A 48 -13.62 -1.35 2.66
N ASP A 49 -13.79 -0.18 2.02
CA ASP A 49 -15.09 0.49 1.92
C ASP A 49 -16.14 -0.42 1.26
N TRP A 50 -15.76 -1.15 0.20
CA TRP A 50 -16.66 -2.12 -0.44
C TRP A 50 -17.01 -3.29 0.48
N MET A 51 -16.09 -3.76 1.32
CA MET A 51 -16.40 -4.81 2.31
C MET A 51 -17.39 -4.32 3.36
N THR A 52 -17.22 -3.08 3.83
CA THR A 52 -18.18 -2.45 4.75
C THR A 52 -19.57 -2.34 4.13
N VAL A 53 -19.65 -1.95 2.85
CA VAL A 53 -20.93 -1.89 2.13
C VAL A 53 -21.55 -3.28 1.97
N PHE A 54 -20.76 -4.32 1.70
CA PHE A 54 -21.27 -5.70 1.59
C PHE A 54 -21.76 -6.24 2.93
N ALA A 55 -21.02 -6.01 4.01
CA ALA A 55 -21.45 -6.39 5.35
C ALA A 55 -22.79 -5.75 5.73
N TYR A 56 -22.96 -4.46 5.44
CA TYR A 56 -24.23 -3.75 5.67
C TYR A 56 -25.41 -4.38 4.90
N ILE A 57 -25.20 -4.78 3.65
CA ILE A 57 -26.23 -5.44 2.82
C ILE A 57 -26.60 -6.81 3.38
N ASP A 58 -25.62 -7.56 3.88
CA ASP A 58 -25.86 -8.87 4.48
C ASP A 58 -26.65 -8.76 5.78
N GLU A 59 -26.42 -7.69 6.55
CA GLU A 59 -27.20 -7.37 7.76
C GLU A 59 -28.61 -6.86 7.44
N HIS A 60 -28.83 -6.29 6.25
CA HIS A 60 -30.08 -5.63 5.87
C HIS A 60 -30.62 -6.13 4.50
N PRO A 61 -31.02 -7.40 4.38
CA PRO A 61 -31.39 -8.00 3.09
C PRO A 61 -32.68 -7.42 2.47
N SER A 62 -33.50 -6.72 3.25
CA SER A 62 -34.74 -6.09 2.79
C SER A 62 -34.57 -4.67 2.24
N VAL A 63 -33.40 -4.05 2.44
CA VAL A 63 -33.16 -2.66 2.07
C VAL A 63 -32.84 -2.57 0.58
N SER A 64 -33.43 -1.59 -0.11
CA SER A 64 -33.18 -1.41 -1.55
C SER A 64 -31.77 -0.90 -1.81
N GLN A 65 -31.24 -1.15 -3.03
CA GLN A 65 -29.91 -0.63 -3.39
C GLN A 65 -29.82 0.90 -3.37
N GLU A 66 -30.94 1.59 -3.60
CA GLU A 66 -31.00 3.05 -3.54
C GLU A 66 -30.91 3.54 -2.10
N ASP A 67 -31.61 2.88 -1.19
CA ASP A 67 -31.55 3.19 0.25
C ASP A 67 -30.16 2.92 0.82
N VAL A 68 -29.47 1.86 0.39
CA VAL A 68 -28.07 1.60 0.76
C VAL A 68 -27.17 2.75 0.32
N VAL A 69 -27.32 3.22 -0.92
CA VAL A 69 -26.53 4.36 -1.42
C VAL A 69 -26.82 5.61 -0.59
N GLN A 70 -28.09 5.88 -0.29
CA GLN A 70 -28.49 7.03 0.51
C GLN A 70 -27.96 6.96 1.94
N HIS A 71 -28.02 5.78 2.58
CA HIS A 71 -27.47 5.54 3.92
C HIS A 71 -25.99 5.92 3.99
N PHE A 72 -25.17 5.40 3.06
CA PHE A 72 -23.73 5.65 3.05
C PHE A 72 -23.36 7.09 2.65
N ALA A 73 -24.18 7.75 1.83
CA ALA A 73 -24.00 9.15 1.48
C ALA A 73 -24.36 10.11 2.64
N ALA A 74 -25.31 9.72 3.50
CA ALA A 74 -25.80 10.54 4.61
C ALA A 74 -24.94 10.45 5.88
N LEU A 75 -23.92 9.59 5.93
CA LEU A 75 -23.04 9.45 7.10
C LEU A 75 -22.27 10.76 7.37
N HIS A 76 -22.36 11.24 8.61
CA HIS A 76 -21.69 12.46 9.06
C HIS A 76 -20.16 12.36 8.98
N THR A 77 -19.62 11.16 9.19
CA THR A 77 -18.19 10.83 9.10
C THR A 77 -18.01 9.60 8.22
N GLY A 78 -17.02 9.64 7.33
CA GLY A 78 -16.75 8.51 6.43
C GLY A 78 -17.82 8.30 5.35
N ALA A 79 -18.51 9.36 4.92
CA ALA A 79 -19.49 9.29 3.84
C ALA A 79 -18.89 8.62 2.58
N LEU A 80 -19.56 7.57 2.10
CA LEU A 80 -19.14 6.86 0.90
C LEU A 80 -20.06 7.25 -0.26
N VAL A 81 -19.52 7.98 -1.22
CA VAL A 81 -20.27 8.46 -2.38
C VAL A 81 -20.10 7.52 -3.55
N PHE A 82 -21.16 6.79 -3.89
CA PHE A 82 -21.24 5.93 -5.07
C PHE A 82 -22.66 5.93 -5.64
N THR A 83 -22.84 5.34 -6.82
CA THR A 83 -24.15 5.26 -7.47
C THR A 83 -24.71 3.84 -7.40
N GLN A 84 -26.03 3.70 -7.45
CA GLN A 84 -26.72 2.40 -7.48
C GLN A 84 -26.22 1.48 -8.62
N PRO A 85 -25.98 1.94 -9.88
CA PRO A 85 -25.35 1.11 -10.91
C PRO A 85 -23.92 0.64 -10.56
N THR A 86 -23.18 1.42 -9.76
CA THR A 86 -21.85 1.01 -9.29
C THR A 86 -21.96 -0.07 -8.23
N LEU A 87 -22.91 0.05 -7.30
CA LEU A 87 -23.21 -0.97 -6.31
C LEU A 87 -23.60 -2.30 -6.98
N SER A 88 -24.53 -2.26 -7.93
CA SER A 88 -24.95 -3.45 -8.70
C SER A 88 -23.76 -4.13 -9.40
N ARG A 89 -22.88 -3.37 -10.07
CA ARG A 89 -21.66 -3.93 -10.68
C ARG A 89 -20.72 -4.55 -9.66
N LYS A 90 -20.63 -3.98 -8.45
CA LYS A 90 -19.75 -4.47 -7.39
C LYS A 90 -20.27 -5.73 -6.74
N LEU A 91 -21.59 -5.83 -6.53
CA LEU A 91 -22.26 -7.04 -6.07
C LEU A 91 -22.02 -8.21 -7.04
N LYS A 92 -22.10 -7.97 -8.36
CA LYS A 92 -21.76 -9.00 -9.37
C LYS A 92 -20.31 -9.46 -9.31
N ALA A 93 -19.41 -8.60 -8.84
CA ALA A 93 -17.98 -8.88 -8.72
C ALA A 93 -17.55 -9.23 -7.28
N ARG A 94 -18.51 -9.45 -6.37
CA ARG A 94 -18.26 -9.58 -4.93
C ARG A 94 -17.27 -10.69 -4.60
N THR A 95 -17.47 -11.89 -5.14
CA THR A 95 -16.58 -13.04 -4.91
C THR A 95 -15.13 -12.74 -5.31
N ASN A 96 -14.92 -12.07 -6.44
CA ASN A 96 -13.59 -11.65 -6.87
C ASN A 96 -12.99 -10.55 -5.97
N LEU A 97 -13.82 -9.72 -5.32
CA LEU A 97 -13.34 -8.70 -4.38
C LEU A 97 -12.95 -9.32 -3.04
N GLU A 98 -13.72 -10.28 -2.55
CA GLU A 98 -13.43 -11.01 -1.31
C GLU A 98 -12.13 -11.81 -1.44
N GLN A 99 -11.93 -12.53 -2.55
CA GLN A 99 -10.68 -13.26 -2.80
C GLN A 99 -9.44 -12.36 -2.82
N ARG A 100 -9.59 -11.08 -3.18
CA ARG A 100 -8.47 -10.13 -3.24
C ARG A 100 -7.99 -9.68 -1.87
N ILE A 101 -8.73 -9.93 -0.79
CA ILE A 101 -8.32 -9.56 0.57
C ILE A 101 -6.98 -10.22 0.90
N ASP A 102 -6.80 -11.46 0.45
CA ASP A 102 -5.64 -12.29 0.77
C ASP A 102 -4.45 -12.11 -0.21
N ASP A 103 -4.59 -11.26 -1.25
CA ASP A 103 -3.56 -11.10 -2.28
C ASP A 103 -2.28 -10.47 -1.72
N HIS A 104 -2.42 -9.38 -0.95
CA HIS A 104 -1.31 -8.62 -0.40
C HIS A 104 -1.75 -7.82 0.83
N PRO A 105 -0.87 -7.48 1.78
CA PRO A 105 -1.29 -6.90 3.04
C PRO A 105 -1.93 -5.51 2.87
N SER A 106 -1.58 -4.77 1.79
CA SER A 106 -2.23 -3.49 1.48
C SER A 106 -3.51 -3.62 0.62
N ALA A 107 -4.09 -4.82 0.45
CA ALA A 107 -5.21 -5.06 -0.46
C ALA A 107 -6.45 -4.25 -0.10
N LEU A 108 -6.78 -4.21 1.20
CA LEU A 108 -7.92 -3.47 1.74
C LEU A 108 -7.85 -1.97 1.45
N SER A 109 -6.67 -1.37 1.58
CA SER A 109 -6.44 0.05 1.30
C SER A 109 -6.44 0.37 -0.22
N SER A 110 -6.31 -0.65 -1.08
CA SER A 110 -6.21 -0.43 -2.51
C SER A 110 -7.56 -0.18 -3.18
N LYS A 111 -7.63 0.91 -3.94
CA LYS A 111 -8.79 1.25 -4.79
C LYS A 111 -8.90 0.37 -6.05
N ARG A 112 -7.82 -0.31 -6.46
CA ARG A 112 -7.75 -1.11 -7.70
C ARG A 112 -6.93 -2.40 -7.50
N PRO A 113 -7.19 -3.48 -8.27
CA PRO A 113 -6.36 -4.67 -8.20
C PRO A 113 -4.92 -4.35 -8.62
N ARG A 114 -3.95 -4.88 -7.86
CA ARG A 114 -2.54 -4.79 -8.23
C ARG A 114 -2.24 -5.89 -9.25
N ILE A 115 -2.00 -5.49 -10.48
CA ILE A 115 -1.68 -6.41 -11.57
C ILE A 115 -0.22 -6.18 -11.98
N VAL A 116 0.63 -7.16 -11.70
CA VAL A 116 2.07 -7.11 -12.02
C VAL A 116 2.37 -7.99 -13.23
N THR A 117 3.44 -7.62 -13.95
CA THR A 117 3.89 -8.37 -15.12
C THR A 117 4.32 -9.78 -14.73
N ARG A 118 5.04 -10.01 -13.64
CA ARG A 118 5.40 -11.36 -13.17
C ARG A 118 5.00 -11.54 -11.70
N PRO A 119 3.76 -12.00 -11.42
CA PRO A 119 3.31 -12.20 -10.05
C PRO A 119 4.06 -13.34 -9.35
N ASP A 120 4.54 -14.33 -10.11
CA ASP A 120 5.41 -15.41 -9.66
C ASP A 120 6.76 -14.91 -9.11
N VAL A 121 7.45 -14.03 -9.85
CA VAL A 121 8.70 -13.38 -9.39
C VAL A 121 8.43 -12.54 -8.14
N GLU A 122 7.32 -11.80 -8.09
CA GLU A 122 6.98 -10.95 -6.94
C GLU A 122 6.66 -11.79 -5.69
N LYS A 123 5.97 -12.93 -5.83
CA LYS A 123 5.72 -13.89 -4.75
C LYS A 123 7.02 -14.51 -4.22
N ALA A 124 7.91 -14.96 -5.09
CA ALA A 124 9.22 -15.48 -4.68
C ALA A 124 10.03 -14.41 -3.93
N LEU A 125 9.97 -13.16 -4.39
CA LEU A 125 10.67 -12.05 -3.77
C LEU A 125 10.17 -11.75 -2.35
N ILE A 126 8.85 -11.73 -2.11
CA ILE A 126 8.32 -11.48 -0.76
C ILE A 126 8.60 -12.64 0.20
N ILE A 127 8.57 -13.89 -0.27
CA ILE A 127 8.96 -15.06 0.54
C ILE A 127 10.42 -14.91 0.98
N TRP A 128 11.31 -14.53 0.06
CA TRP A 128 12.71 -14.30 0.39
C TRP A 128 12.90 -13.15 1.39
N VAL A 129 12.20 -12.02 1.22
CA VAL A 129 12.28 -10.89 2.17
C VAL A 129 11.85 -11.32 3.58
N ARG A 130 10.79 -12.12 3.70
CA ARG A 130 10.36 -12.67 5.00
C ARG A 130 11.43 -13.56 5.62
N ALA A 131 12.00 -14.48 4.84
CA ALA A 131 13.06 -15.36 5.31
C ALA A 131 14.34 -14.60 5.76
N MET A 132 14.65 -13.46 5.13
CA MET A 132 15.76 -12.59 5.58
C MET A 132 15.42 -11.88 6.90
N GLY A 133 14.16 -11.45 7.06
CA GLY A 133 13.67 -10.87 8.30
C GLY A 133 13.73 -11.85 9.47
N ASP A 134 13.37 -13.12 9.24
CA ASP A 134 13.43 -14.18 10.26
C ASP A 134 14.87 -14.48 10.71
N LYS A 135 15.84 -14.25 9.82
CA LYS A 135 17.28 -14.34 10.12
C LYS A 135 17.85 -13.10 10.83
N GLY A 136 17.04 -12.04 11.02
CA GLY A 136 17.49 -10.77 11.58
C GLY A 136 18.28 -9.89 10.59
N GLU A 137 18.33 -10.26 9.31
CA GLU A 137 19.03 -9.49 8.29
C GLU A 137 18.13 -8.43 7.64
N TYR A 138 18.70 -7.27 7.35
CA TYR A 138 17.96 -6.16 6.72
C TYR A 138 18.16 -6.17 5.20
N VAL A 139 17.04 -6.12 4.48
CA VAL A 139 17.07 -6.10 3.01
C VAL A 139 17.17 -4.65 2.50
N THR A 140 18.23 -4.35 1.75
CA THR A 140 18.44 -3.05 1.09
C THR A 140 17.81 -3.04 -0.32
N GLY A 141 17.49 -1.85 -0.85
CA GLY A 141 16.94 -1.70 -2.21
C GLY A 141 17.84 -2.24 -3.33
N THR A 142 19.17 -2.21 -3.16
CA THR A 142 20.14 -2.88 -4.07
C THR A 142 19.98 -4.39 -4.05
N MET A 143 19.90 -4.99 -2.87
CA MET A 143 19.69 -6.44 -2.71
C MET A 143 18.37 -6.89 -3.32
N LEU A 144 17.29 -6.10 -3.19
CA LEU A 144 16.01 -6.40 -3.85
C LEU A 144 16.15 -6.46 -5.38
N ARG A 145 16.97 -5.59 -5.97
CA ARG A 145 17.20 -5.55 -7.43
C ARG A 145 17.98 -6.76 -7.91
N GLU A 146 19.09 -7.07 -7.24
CA GLU A 146 19.91 -8.23 -7.56
C GLU A 146 19.15 -9.55 -7.37
N LYS A 147 18.40 -9.65 -6.27
CA LYS A 147 17.62 -10.86 -5.99
C LYS A 147 16.47 -11.04 -6.97
N ARG A 148 15.80 -9.95 -7.36
CA ARG A 148 14.79 -10.00 -8.41
C ARG A 148 15.39 -10.48 -9.73
N LYS A 149 16.54 -9.93 -10.16
CA LYS A 149 17.23 -10.36 -11.38
C LYS A 149 17.56 -11.86 -11.33
N SER A 150 18.06 -12.33 -10.18
CA SER A 150 18.33 -13.76 -9.96
C SER A 150 17.08 -14.62 -10.11
N PHE A 151 15.92 -14.17 -9.62
CA PHE A 151 14.65 -14.88 -9.80
C PHE A 151 14.12 -14.81 -11.24
N GLU A 152 14.32 -13.69 -11.94
CA GLU A 152 13.96 -13.54 -13.35
C GLU A 152 14.80 -14.48 -14.24
N ASP A 153 16.09 -14.64 -13.94
CA ASP A 153 16.97 -15.59 -14.61
C ASP A 153 16.58 -17.04 -14.29
N LEU A 154 16.31 -17.37 -13.02
CA LEU A 154 15.90 -18.71 -12.59
C LEU A 154 14.56 -19.14 -13.21
N LEU A 155 13.62 -18.21 -13.37
CA LEU A 155 12.29 -18.47 -13.93
C LEU A 155 12.24 -18.31 -15.46
N GLY A 156 13.40 -18.09 -16.10
CA GLY A 156 13.49 -17.95 -17.56
C GLY A 156 12.66 -16.80 -18.13
N VAL A 157 12.58 -15.68 -17.41
CA VAL A 157 11.76 -14.53 -17.81
C VAL A 157 12.41 -13.82 -19.00
N PRO A 158 11.70 -13.68 -20.15
CA PRO A 158 12.18 -12.93 -21.31
C PRO A 158 12.48 -11.48 -20.96
N GLU A 159 13.47 -10.87 -21.60
CA GLU A 159 13.95 -9.52 -21.28
C GLU A 159 12.83 -8.46 -21.42
N GLU A 160 11.89 -8.66 -22.34
CA GLU A 160 10.75 -7.77 -22.56
C GLU A 160 9.79 -7.72 -21.37
N GLU A 161 9.74 -8.78 -20.58
CA GLU A 161 8.88 -8.90 -19.41
C GLU A 161 9.57 -8.44 -18.11
N ARG A 162 10.89 -8.25 -18.15
CA ARG A 162 11.70 -7.81 -17.01
C ARG A 162 11.44 -6.35 -16.69
N LEU A 163 11.54 -6.01 -15.41
CA LEU A 163 11.36 -4.64 -14.95
C LEU A 163 12.69 -3.90 -14.96
N SER A 164 12.97 -3.17 -16.04
CA SER A 164 14.21 -2.40 -16.18
C SER A 164 14.27 -1.10 -15.36
N SER A 165 13.14 -0.59 -14.85
CA SER A 165 13.10 0.72 -14.15
C SER A 165 13.05 0.57 -12.63
N ASP A 166 13.78 1.41 -11.89
CA ASP A 166 13.83 1.36 -10.41
C ASP A 166 12.49 1.71 -9.72
N GLY A 167 11.52 2.24 -10.45
CA GLY A 167 10.22 2.67 -9.91
C GLY A 167 9.38 1.54 -9.30
N TRP A 168 9.67 0.28 -9.61
CA TRP A 168 8.95 -0.85 -9.02
C TRP A 168 9.29 -1.07 -7.55
N VAL A 169 10.49 -0.71 -7.10
CA VAL A 169 10.96 -0.98 -5.72
C VAL A 169 10.09 -0.25 -4.72
N ALA A 170 9.84 1.06 -4.92
CA ALA A 170 8.98 1.86 -4.05
C ALA A 170 7.51 1.36 -4.05
N SER A 171 7.03 0.86 -5.19
CA SER A 171 5.71 0.27 -5.31
C SER A 171 5.60 -1.05 -4.55
N PHE A 172 6.63 -1.89 -4.64
CA PHE A 172 6.74 -3.17 -3.93
C PHE A 172 6.80 -2.96 -2.42
N THR A 173 7.70 -2.10 -1.93
CA THR A 173 7.86 -1.85 -0.49
C THR A 173 6.57 -1.30 0.14
N ARG A 174 5.89 -0.37 -0.54
CA ARG A 174 4.59 0.15 -0.10
C ARG A 174 3.52 -0.93 -0.03
N THR A 175 3.45 -1.80 -1.04
CA THR A 175 2.43 -2.87 -1.13
C THR A 175 2.56 -3.88 0.00
N TYR A 176 3.79 -4.20 0.40
CA TYR A 176 4.09 -5.19 1.43
C TYR A 176 4.39 -4.57 2.80
N HIS A 177 4.11 -3.27 2.98
CA HIS A 177 4.38 -2.52 4.21
C HIS A 177 5.82 -2.62 4.71
N LEU A 178 6.78 -2.79 3.80
CA LEU A 178 8.20 -2.82 4.13
C LEU A 178 8.66 -1.41 4.46
N ARG A 179 8.95 -1.15 5.74
CA ARG A 179 9.44 0.15 6.21
C ARG A 179 10.95 0.24 6.08
N GLY A 180 11.43 1.29 5.43
CA GLY A 180 12.85 1.66 5.48
C GLY A 180 13.18 2.23 6.85
N ARG A 181 14.19 1.66 7.52
CA ARG A 181 14.75 2.23 8.75
C ARG A 181 16.09 2.89 8.41
N ARG A 182 16.25 4.17 8.76
CA ARG A 182 17.56 4.83 8.78
C ARG A 182 18.20 4.54 10.14
N ARG A 183 19.44 4.06 10.13
CA ARG A 183 20.21 3.89 11.38
C ARG A 183 20.79 5.26 11.77
N HIS A 184 20.53 5.67 12.99
CA HIS A 184 21.30 6.73 13.64
C HIS A 184 22.52 6.10 14.30
N GLY A 185 23.71 6.58 13.96
CA GLY A 185 24.99 5.91 14.15
C GLY A 185 25.51 5.76 15.59
N LYS A 186 24.70 6.00 16.62
CA LYS A 186 25.15 5.85 18.02
C LYS A 186 24.88 4.44 18.59
N ALA A 187 23.91 3.70 18.05
CA ALA A 187 23.51 2.40 18.59
C ALA A 187 24.19 1.19 17.91
N THR A 188 24.87 1.39 16.78
CA THR A 188 25.51 0.31 16.02
C THR A 188 26.92 -0.04 16.48
N SER A 189 27.55 0.77 17.33
CA SER A 189 28.85 0.45 17.93
C SER A 189 28.75 0.08 19.41
N ALA A 190 27.52 -0.05 19.95
CA ALA A 190 27.33 -0.48 21.32
C ALA A 190 27.61 -1.97 21.40
N ASP A 191 28.57 -2.34 22.24
CA ASP A 191 28.80 -3.73 22.60
C ASP A 191 27.60 -4.20 23.44
N LEU A 192 26.79 -5.09 22.87
CA LEU A 192 25.60 -5.63 23.52
C LEU A 192 25.96 -6.41 24.78
N ALA A 193 27.14 -7.05 24.82
CA ALA A 193 27.60 -7.78 25.99
C ALA A 193 27.96 -6.82 27.13
N ALA A 194 28.59 -5.69 26.80
CA ALA A 194 28.86 -4.64 27.79
C ALA A 194 27.56 -3.97 28.29
N ALA A 195 26.59 -3.74 27.40
CA ALA A 195 25.30 -3.15 27.78
C ALA A 195 24.48 -4.07 28.70
N GLU A 196 24.50 -5.39 28.45
CA GLU A 196 23.83 -6.39 29.30
C GLU A 196 24.53 -6.55 30.65
N ALA A 197 25.87 -6.50 30.67
CA ALA A 197 26.66 -6.52 31.92
C ALA A 197 26.37 -5.30 32.81
N GLU A 198 26.13 -4.13 32.22
CA GLU A 198 25.78 -2.89 32.94
C GLU A 198 24.30 -2.83 33.37
N GLN A 199 23.44 -3.72 32.84
CA GLN A 199 22.01 -3.76 33.16
C GLN A 199 21.73 -4.33 34.56
N GLU A 200 22.47 -5.37 34.98
CA GLU A 200 22.27 -5.94 36.32
C GLU A 200 22.65 -4.99 37.47
N PRO A 201 23.81 -4.28 37.42
CA PRO A 201 24.18 -3.32 38.45
C PRO A 201 23.20 -2.14 38.53
N THR A 202 22.81 -1.57 37.38
CA THR A 202 21.85 -0.46 37.35
C THR A 202 20.47 -0.88 37.85
N ALA A 203 19.99 -2.07 37.50
CA ALA A 203 18.74 -2.61 38.02
C ALA A 203 18.78 -2.80 39.56
N LYS A 204 19.89 -3.32 40.10
CA LYS A 204 20.09 -3.46 41.55
C LYS A 204 20.13 -2.12 42.28
N ILE A 205 20.66 -1.07 41.65
CA ILE A 205 20.67 0.29 42.20
C ILE A 205 19.26 0.90 42.16
N LEU A 206 18.57 0.81 41.02
CA LEU A 206 17.23 1.35 40.85
C LEU A 206 16.18 0.67 41.75
N ALA A 207 16.34 -0.63 42.04
CA ALA A 207 15.46 -1.37 42.94
C ALA A 207 15.45 -0.85 44.39
N LYS A 208 16.46 -0.06 44.80
CA LYS A 208 16.53 0.56 46.13
C LYS A 208 15.70 1.83 46.25
N PHE A 209 15.21 2.36 45.13
CA PHE A 209 14.46 3.61 45.07
C PHE A 209 13.07 3.36 44.51
N ASP A 210 12.06 4.02 45.08
CA ASP A 210 10.70 4.02 44.53
C ASP A 210 10.74 4.58 43.09
N PRO A 211 10.04 3.95 42.13
CA PRO A 211 9.99 4.41 40.73
C PRO A 211 9.70 5.90 40.55
N LYS A 212 8.96 6.53 41.48
CA LYS A 212 8.68 7.98 41.45
C LYS A 212 9.92 8.87 41.65
N HIS A 213 11.06 8.28 42.01
CA HIS A 213 12.34 8.95 42.21
C HIS A 213 13.38 8.57 41.15
N HIS A 214 12.99 7.87 40.09
CA HIS A 214 13.86 7.57 38.95
C HIS A 214 13.88 8.79 38.02
N SER A 215 14.93 9.60 38.11
CA SER A 215 15.19 10.70 37.17
C SER A 215 16.40 10.36 36.31
N ASP A 216 16.23 10.40 34.99
CA ASP A 216 17.33 10.34 34.04
C ASP A 216 17.71 11.78 33.62
N PHE A 217 18.95 12.17 33.88
CA PHE A 217 19.48 13.47 33.48
C PHE A 217 20.48 13.26 32.34
N GLY A 218 19.97 13.25 31.11
CA GLY A 218 20.78 13.20 29.90
C GLY A 218 21.25 14.60 29.50
N GLU A 219 22.53 14.73 29.20
CA GLU A 219 23.13 15.98 28.71
C GLU A 219 22.59 16.33 27.31
N THR A 220 21.65 17.25 27.22
CA THR A 220 21.24 17.86 25.95
C THR A 220 22.13 19.06 25.65
N SER A 221 23.12 18.90 24.79
CA SER A 221 23.83 20.04 24.22
C SER A 221 22.86 20.82 23.32
N LEU A 222 22.50 22.03 23.75
CA LEU A 222 21.75 22.98 22.93
C LEU A 222 22.75 23.60 21.94
N PHE A 223 22.70 23.21 20.67
CA PHE A 223 23.44 23.92 19.62
C PHE A 223 22.67 25.20 19.27
N ALA A 224 23.29 26.35 19.51
CA ALA A 224 22.81 27.67 19.09
C ALA A 224 23.27 27.99 17.66
#